data_AF-A0A7V1M0Q4-F1
#
_entry.id   AF-A0A7V1M0Q4-F1
#
_cell.length_a   1.000
_cell.length_b   1.000
_cell.length_c   1.000
_cell.angle_alpha   90.00
_cell.angle_beta   90.00
_cell.angle_gamma   90.00
#
_symmetry.space_group_name_H-M   'P 1'
#
loop_
_entity.id
_entity.type
_entity.pdbx_description
1 polymer ?
#
loop_
_entity_poly.entity_id
_entity_poly.type
_entity_poly.pdbx_seq_one_letter_code
_entity_poly.pdbx_strand_id
1 'polypeptide(L)'
;MRVVETFCSIQGEGKLTGVPSWFVRLSGCNLRCRWCDTPYASWNPEGDPSTVDELIDRAGASGLTHAVITGGEPMIFDQLPQLCASLRQIGLHITIETAGTVYPETWTDLSCDLMSISPKLANSTPVDDPRDSKRIWQSRHEQRRLNRAVLNRLLRDFPEHQLKFVVESPADLAEIDQLLIGLDGVEPGDVMLMPEGTKPPGSEDRDWIVLVCLERNWRYANRLHIELFGDTRGT
;
A
#
# COMPACT_ATOMS: atom_id res chain seq x y z
N MET A 1 18.27 -5.76 -1.99
CA MET A 1 16.82 -6.13 -1.90
C MET A 1 16.39 -6.80 -3.20
N ARG A 2 15.30 -7.57 -3.24
CA ARG A 2 14.78 -8.12 -4.51
C ARG A 2 13.71 -7.18 -5.07
N VAL A 3 13.85 -6.85 -6.35
CA VAL A 3 13.00 -5.88 -7.04
C VAL A 3 12.31 -6.57 -8.21
N VAL A 4 10.99 -6.47 -8.23
CA VAL A 4 10.14 -7.00 -9.29
C VAL A 4 10.27 -6.15 -10.54
N GLU A 5 10.19 -4.84 -10.36
CA GLU A 5 10.24 -3.86 -11.45
C GLU A 5 10.48 -2.45 -10.91
N THR A 6 10.99 -1.58 -11.79
CA THR A 6 11.02 -0.13 -11.61
C THR A 6 10.46 0.51 -12.87
N PHE A 7 9.58 1.50 -12.75
CA PHE A 7 8.95 2.15 -13.90
C PHE A 7 8.52 3.57 -13.56
N CYS A 8 8.26 4.39 -14.59
CA CYS A 8 7.74 5.74 -14.43
C CYS A 8 6.27 5.74 -14.83
N SER A 9 5.41 6.29 -13.98
CA SER A 9 4.00 6.51 -14.31
C SER A 9 3.42 7.65 -13.45
N ILE A 10 2.11 7.67 -13.28
CA ILE A 10 1.35 8.58 -12.43
C ILE A 10 0.87 7.82 -11.19
N GLN A 11 1.03 8.38 -9.99
CA GLN A 11 0.40 7.84 -8.79
C GLN A 11 -1.12 7.78 -9.00
N GLY A 12 -1.66 6.57 -8.92
CA GLY A 12 -3.05 6.32 -9.24
C GLY A 12 -3.99 6.35 -8.04
N GLU A 13 -3.45 6.40 -6.82
CA GLU A 13 -4.22 6.22 -5.58
C GLU A 13 -3.80 7.23 -4.49
N GLY A 14 -4.72 7.54 -3.58
CA GLY A 14 -4.43 8.31 -2.35
C GLY A 14 -4.36 9.83 -2.50
N LYS A 15 -3.73 10.50 -1.53
CA LYS A 15 -3.59 11.97 -1.45
C LYS A 15 -2.83 12.57 -2.64
N LEU A 16 -1.97 11.78 -3.29
CA LEU A 16 -1.11 12.21 -4.39
C LEU A 16 -1.52 11.61 -5.75
N THR A 17 -2.77 11.16 -5.89
CA THR A 17 -3.30 10.75 -7.19
C THR A 17 -3.05 11.85 -8.25
N GLY A 18 -2.45 11.47 -9.39
CA GLY A 18 -2.10 12.39 -10.47
C GLY A 18 -0.62 12.81 -10.54
N VAL A 19 0.19 12.50 -9.52
CA VAL A 19 1.60 12.93 -9.47
C VAL A 19 2.51 12.01 -10.31
N PRO A 20 3.33 12.54 -11.25
CA PRO A 20 4.37 11.77 -11.93
C PRO A 20 5.38 11.17 -10.95
N SER A 21 5.51 9.85 -10.96
CA SER A 21 6.21 9.07 -9.96
C SER A 21 7.12 8.02 -10.58
N TRP A 22 8.31 7.86 -10.02
CA TRP A 22 9.14 6.68 -10.21
C TRP A 22 8.74 5.61 -9.19
N PHE A 23 8.29 4.46 -9.67
CA PHE A 23 7.88 3.35 -8.85
C PHE A 23 9.02 2.35 -8.68
N VAL A 24 9.17 1.84 -7.47
CA VAL A 24 9.95 0.63 -7.19
C VAL A 24 9.06 -0.39 -6.50
N ARG A 25 8.87 -1.54 -7.16
CA ARG A 25 8.07 -2.65 -6.64
C ARG A 25 8.99 -3.73 -6.09
N LEU A 26 9.00 -3.92 -4.78
CA LEU A 26 9.81 -4.94 -4.12
C LEU A 26 9.16 -6.34 -4.21
N SER A 27 9.96 -7.39 -4.02
CA SER A 27 9.51 -8.78 -4.17
C SER A 27 9.41 -9.53 -2.85
N GLY A 28 8.18 -9.79 -2.41
CA GLY A 28 7.90 -10.50 -1.17
C GLY A 28 6.86 -9.79 -0.33
N CYS A 29 5.91 -10.55 0.22
CA CYS A 29 4.85 -10.05 1.09
C CYS A 29 4.64 -11.02 2.27
N ASN A 30 4.11 -10.53 3.39
CA ASN A 30 3.80 -11.33 4.57
C ASN A 30 2.31 -11.71 4.72
N LEU A 31 1.44 -11.34 3.75
CA LEU A 31 -0.03 -11.48 3.86
C LEU A 31 -0.72 -12.40 2.85
N ARG A 32 -0.34 -12.43 1.56
CA ARG A 32 -1.02 -13.23 0.51
C ARG A 32 -2.55 -12.99 0.45
N CYS A 33 -2.95 -11.74 0.27
CA CYS A 33 -4.37 -11.38 0.13
C CYS A 33 -5.02 -12.09 -1.07
N ARG A 34 -6.31 -12.46 -0.97
CA ARG A 34 -7.05 -13.13 -2.04
C ARG A 34 -7.15 -12.30 -3.32
N TRP A 35 -7.44 -11.02 -3.18
CA TRP A 35 -7.60 -10.06 -4.28
C TRP A 35 -6.30 -9.30 -4.61
N CYS A 36 -5.13 -9.84 -4.25
CA CYS A 36 -3.87 -9.15 -4.58
C CYS A 36 -3.71 -8.98 -6.11
N ASP A 37 -3.72 -7.72 -6.55
CA ASP A 37 -3.53 -7.25 -7.94
C ASP A 37 -2.09 -7.44 -8.44
N THR A 38 -1.12 -7.57 -7.53
CA THR A 38 0.28 -7.86 -7.86
C THR A 38 0.72 -9.25 -7.34
N PRO A 39 0.13 -10.36 -7.82
CA PRO A 39 0.44 -11.69 -7.29
C PRO A 39 1.89 -12.12 -7.56
N TYR A 40 2.52 -11.58 -8.61
CA TYR A 40 3.94 -11.78 -8.93
C TYR A 40 4.91 -11.08 -7.96
N ALA A 41 4.41 -10.20 -7.08
CA ALA A 41 5.19 -9.59 -5.99
C ALA A 41 4.85 -10.21 -4.61
N SER A 42 3.76 -10.98 -4.52
CA SER A 42 3.26 -11.60 -3.29
C SER A 42 3.21 -13.12 -3.41
N TRP A 43 2.16 -13.68 -4.01
CA TRP A 43 1.91 -15.13 -4.17
C TRP A 43 3.05 -15.89 -4.84
N ASN A 44 3.55 -15.36 -5.96
CA ASN A 44 4.61 -15.96 -6.78
C ASN A 44 5.74 -14.93 -6.93
N PRO A 45 6.53 -14.64 -5.87
CA PRO A 45 7.46 -13.52 -5.86
C PRO A 45 8.58 -13.70 -6.89
N GLU A 46 8.56 -12.87 -7.94
CA GLU A 46 9.54 -12.76 -9.02
C GLU A 46 10.60 -11.69 -8.71
N GLY A 47 11.52 -11.42 -9.63
CA GLY A 47 12.42 -10.26 -9.55
C GLY A 47 13.84 -10.59 -9.14
N ASP A 48 14.72 -9.64 -9.44
CA ASP A 48 16.16 -9.81 -9.34
C ASP A 48 16.73 -9.06 -8.13
N PRO A 49 17.86 -9.51 -7.58
CA PRO A 49 18.61 -8.71 -6.62
C PRO A 49 18.97 -7.35 -7.23
N SER A 50 18.78 -6.28 -6.46
CA SER A 50 19.32 -4.96 -6.77
C SER A 50 19.90 -4.32 -5.52
N THR A 51 20.99 -3.58 -5.70
CA THR A 51 21.60 -2.76 -4.66
C THR A 51 20.82 -1.46 -4.50
N VAL A 52 21.06 -0.74 -3.40
CA VAL A 52 20.48 0.61 -3.23
C VAL A 52 21.04 1.54 -4.31
N ASP A 53 22.34 1.50 -4.59
CA ASP A 53 22.99 2.38 -5.56
C ASP A 53 22.39 2.20 -6.98
N GLU A 54 22.16 0.95 -7.41
CA GLU A 54 21.50 0.68 -8.70
C GLU A 54 20.09 1.26 -8.78
N LEU A 55 19.36 1.31 -7.67
CA LEU A 55 18.02 1.90 -7.61
C LEU A 55 18.09 3.44 -7.62
N ILE A 56 19.09 4.03 -6.98
CA ILE A 56 19.33 5.47 -7.03
C ILE A 56 19.71 5.91 -8.45
N ASP A 57 20.55 5.15 -9.15
CA ASP A 57 20.88 5.43 -10.55
C ASP A 57 19.64 5.41 -11.45
N ARG A 58 18.76 4.40 -11.28
CA ARG A 58 17.50 4.30 -12.03
C ARG A 58 16.53 5.42 -11.67
N ALA A 59 16.43 5.79 -10.39
CA ALA A 59 15.58 6.90 -9.94
C ALA A 59 16.09 8.24 -10.49
N GLY A 60 17.40 8.50 -10.43
CA GLY A 60 18.02 9.70 -11.00
C GLY A 60 17.85 9.79 -12.51
N ALA A 61 17.98 8.67 -13.22
CA ALA A 61 17.76 8.59 -14.67
C ALA A 61 16.30 8.84 -15.08
N SER A 62 15.33 8.69 -14.16
CA SER A 62 13.92 8.96 -14.45
C SER A 62 13.61 10.44 -14.69
N GLY A 63 14.41 11.35 -14.11
CA GLY A 63 14.15 12.79 -14.11
C GLY A 63 12.93 13.23 -13.28
N LEU A 64 12.33 12.33 -12.50
CA LEU A 64 11.17 12.62 -11.66
C LEU A 64 11.58 13.04 -10.24
N THR A 65 10.69 13.75 -9.57
CA THR A 65 10.90 14.29 -8.21
C THR A 65 10.10 13.55 -7.14
N HIS A 66 9.43 12.46 -7.49
CA HIS A 66 8.60 11.67 -6.58
C HIS A 66 8.87 10.19 -6.79
N ALA A 67 9.13 9.48 -5.69
CA ALA A 67 9.30 8.04 -5.65
C ALA A 67 8.16 7.40 -4.86
N VAL A 68 7.58 6.33 -5.42
CA VAL A 68 6.63 5.47 -4.73
C VAL A 68 7.27 4.11 -4.50
N ILE A 69 7.53 3.78 -3.24
CA ILE A 69 8.09 2.51 -2.82
C ILE A 69 6.94 1.59 -2.41
N THR A 70 6.83 0.45 -3.07
CA THR A 70 5.71 -0.49 -2.93
C THR A 70 6.19 -1.93 -3.12
N GLY A 71 5.25 -2.88 -3.23
CA GLY A 71 5.48 -4.21 -3.82
C GLY A 71 6.00 -5.27 -2.87
N GLY A 72 5.49 -6.49 -3.00
CA GLY A 72 4.69 -7.03 -1.91
C GLY A 72 4.62 -6.06 -0.70
N GLU A 73 5.20 -6.39 0.45
CA GLU A 73 5.24 -5.49 1.60
C GLU A 73 6.64 -4.84 1.71
N PRO A 74 6.83 -3.53 1.46
CA PRO A 74 8.15 -2.92 1.53
C PRO A 74 8.74 -2.87 2.95
N MET A 75 7.91 -2.82 3.99
CA MET A 75 8.37 -2.67 5.37
C MET A 75 9.06 -3.94 5.95
N ILE A 76 9.14 -5.05 5.19
CA ILE A 76 9.89 -6.26 5.58
C ILE A 76 11.37 -6.22 5.18
N PHE A 77 11.81 -5.20 4.43
CA PHE A 77 13.18 -5.15 3.89
C PHE A 77 14.08 -4.24 4.71
N ASP A 78 15.12 -4.80 5.33
CA ASP A 78 16.09 -4.05 6.16
C ASP A 78 16.84 -2.93 5.42
N GLN A 79 16.92 -2.99 4.09
CA GLN A 79 17.56 -1.95 3.29
C GLN A 79 16.63 -0.76 2.97
N LEU A 80 15.35 -0.80 3.36
CA LEU A 80 14.38 0.27 3.08
C LEU A 80 14.80 1.63 3.67
N PRO A 81 15.27 1.74 4.93
CA PRO A 81 15.76 3.02 5.47
C PRO A 81 16.89 3.63 4.64
N GLN A 82 17.86 2.80 4.21
CA GLN A 82 18.97 3.25 3.38
C GLN A 82 18.49 3.74 2.02
N LEU A 83 17.59 3.00 1.36
CA LEU A 83 17.01 3.41 0.08
C LEU A 83 16.30 4.76 0.20
N CYS A 84 15.46 4.93 1.23
CA CYS A 84 14.72 6.16 1.45
C CYS A 84 15.65 7.34 1.74
N ALA A 85 16.66 7.17 2.59
CA ALA A 85 17.64 8.21 2.86
C ALA A 85 18.38 8.65 1.58
N SER A 86 18.81 7.70 0.75
CA SER A 86 19.50 8.00 -0.51
C SER A 86 18.58 8.66 -1.55
N LEU A 87 17.32 8.26 -1.66
CA LEU A 87 16.34 8.92 -2.54
C LEU A 87 16.07 10.38 -2.11
N ARG A 88 15.98 10.62 -0.80
CA ARG A 88 15.84 11.99 -0.26
C ARG A 88 17.05 12.85 -0.59
N GLN A 89 18.26 12.29 -0.52
CA GLN A 89 19.51 13.01 -0.83
C GLN A 89 19.57 13.50 -2.29
N ILE A 90 18.98 12.75 -3.22
CA ILE A 90 18.86 13.18 -4.63
C ILE A 90 17.59 14.00 -4.91
N GLY A 91 16.85 14.41 -3.87
CA GLY A 91 15.76 15.38 -3.96
C GLY A 91 14.38 14.81 -4.28
N LEU A 92 14.16 13.49 -4.13
CA LEU A 92 12.83 12.91 -4.34
C LEU A 92 11.96 13.03 -3.07
N HIS A 93 10.69 13.39 -3.27
CA HIS A 93 9.60 13.11 -2.34
C HIS A 93 9.42 11.58 -2.27
N ILE A 94 9.22 11.02 -1.08
CA ILE A 94 9.07 9.58 -0.88
C ILE A 94 7.68 9.25 -0.34
N THR A 95 6.94 8.43 -1.09
CA THR A 95 5.73 7.75 -0.60
C THR A 95 6.01 6.27 -0.39
N ILE A 96 5.64 5.75 0.78
CA ILE A 96 5.70 4.31 1.07
C ILE A 96 4.27 3.77 1.10
N GLU A 97 3.99 2.74 0.29
CA GLU A 97 2.74 2.00 0.30
C GLU A 97 2.92 0.70 1.11
N THR A 98 2.30 0.61 2.29
CA THR A 98 2.44 -0.53 3.21
C THR A 98 1.09 -1.05 3.70
N ALA A 99 1.00 -2.33 4.08
CA ALA A 99 -0.15 -2.86 4.79
C ALA A 99 -0.17 -2.47 6.29
N GLY A 100 0.90 -1.85 6.80
CA GLY A 100 0.99 -1.40 8.21
C GLY A 100 1.13 -2.54 9.21
N THR A 101 1.71 -3.66 8.78
CA THR A 101 1.80 -4.88 9.61
C THR A 101 3.11 -5.03 10.38
N VAL A 102 4.17 -4.38 9.88
CA VAL A 102 5.51 -4.42 10.47
C VAL A 102 6.13 -3.04 10.44
N TYR A 103 6.87 -2.71 11.50
CA TYR A 103 7.79 -1.58 11.54
C TYR A 103 8.93 -1.98 12.49
N PRO A 104 10.09 -2.41 11.97
CA PRO A 104 11.19 -2.92 12.80
C PRO A 104 11.67 -1.91 13.86
N GLU A 105 11.91 -2.39 15.08
CA GLU A 105 12.43 -1.57 16.19
C GLU A 105 13.90 -1.17 15.98
N THR A 106 14.63 -1.95 15.18
CA THR A 106 16.03 -1.68 14.81
C THR A 106 16.18 -0.45 13.92
N TRP A 107 15.09 0.03 13.32
CA TRP A 107 15.11 1.22 12.47
C TRP A 107 15.01 2.46 13.35
N THR A 108 16.07 3.26 13.36
CA THR A 108 16.17 4.50 14.13
C THR A 108 15.65 5.72 13.39
N ASP A 109 15.64 5.66 12.05
CA ASP A 109 15.11 6.71 11.18
C ASP A 109 14.61 6.07 9.88
N LEU A 110 13.51 6.58 9.34
CA LEU A 110 12.96 6.17 8.05
C LEU A 110 12.43 7.44 7.36
N SER A 111 13.14 7.88 6.34
CA SER A 111 12.70 9.00 5.51
C SER A 111 11.44 8.65 4.73
N CYS A 112 10.34 9.33 5.03
CA CYS A 112 9.08 9.18 4.30
C CYS A 112 8.32 10.51 4.36
N ASP A 113 7.88 11.02 3.22
CA ASP A 113 7.11 12.27 3.15
C ASP A 113 5.59 12.01 3.12
N LEU A 114 5.16 10.85 2.62
CA LEU A 114 3.79 10.37 2.76
C LEU A 114 3.75 8.87 3.08
N MET A 115 3.26 8.52 4.28
CA MET A 115 3.03 7.14 4.66
C MET A 115 1.63 6.69 4.24
N SER A 116 1.54 5.94 3.14
CA SER A 116 0.28 5.37 2.65
C SER A 116 0.06 3.98 3.25
N ILE A 117 -0.83 3.91 4.24
CA ILE A 117 -1.11 2.68 4.98
C ILE A 117 -2.42 2.11 4.47
N SER A 118 -2.42 0.85 4.08
CA SER A 118 -3.62 0.13 3.65
C SER A 118 -3.82 -1.13 4.50
N PRO A 119 -4.39 -0.99 5.72
CA PRO A 119 -4.69 -2.13 6.57
C PRO A 119 -5.60 -3.12 5.83
N LYS A 120 -5.32 -4.41 6.00
CA LYS A 120 -6.02 -5.46 5.24
C LYS A 120 -7.16 -6.05 6.08
N LEU A 121 -8.39 -5.88 5.56
CA LEU A 121 -9.62 -6.34 6.19
C LEU A 121 -9.84 -7.84 5.96
N ALA A 122 -10.81 -8.43 6.64
CA ALA A 122 -11.14 -9.85 6.52
C ALA A 122 -11.57 -10.24 5.10
N ASN A 123 -12.09 -9.28 4.32
CA ASN A 123 -12.41 -9.44 2.90
C ASN A 123 -11.19 -9.82 2.05
N SER A 124 -9.97 -9.60 2.56
CA SER A 124 -8.70 -9.90 1.91
C SER A 124 -8.12 -11.26 2.28
N THR A 125 -8.71 -11.94 3.26
CA THR A 125 -8.24 -13.24 3.74
C THR A 125 -8.41 -14.31 2.64
N PRO A 126 -7.38 -15.13 2.35
CA PRO A 126 -7.44 -16.19 1.34
C PRO A 126 -8.24 -17.41 1.81
N VAL A 127 -9.50 -17.20 2.18
CA VAL A 127 -10.44 -18.26 2.55
C VAL A 127 -10.74 -19.09 1.31
N ASP A 128 -10.51 -20.40 1.41
CA ASP A 128 -10.74 -21.39 0.34
C ASP A 128 -9.99 -21.06 -0.98
N ASP A 129 -8.90 -20.29 -0.90
CA ASP A 129 -8.10 -19.95 -2.06
C ASP A 129 -7.32 -21.18 -2.57
N PRO A 130 -7.43 -21.55 -3.85
CA PRO A 130 -6.73 -22.72 -4.38
C PRO A 130 -5.20 -22.60 -4.30
N ARG A 131 -4.66 -21.37 -4.23
CA ARG A 131 -3.23 -21.10 -4.03
C ARG A 131 -2.76 -21.41 -2.60
N ASP A 132 -3.68 -21.53 -1.63
CA ASP A 132 -3.44 -21.89 -0.23
C ASP A 132 -4.21 -23.15 0.18
N SER A 133 -4.04 -24.23 -0.57
CA SER A 133 -4.70 -25.53 -0.33
C SER A 133 -4.54 -26.11 1.08
N LYS A 134 -3.51 -25.67 1.82
CA LYS A 134 -3.23 -26.08 3.21
C LYS A 134 -3.73 -25.08 4.27
N ARG A 135 -4.38 -23.99 3.86
CA ARG A 135 -4.87 -22.89 4.73
C ARG A 135 -3.78 -22.25 5.61
N ILE A 136 -2.52 -22.36 5.19
CA ILE A 136 -1.37 -21.84 5.94
C ILE A 136 -1.39 -20.32 5.87
N TRP A 137 -1.65 -19.77 4.69
CA TRP A 137 -1.74 -18.33 4.50
C TRP A 137 -3.02 -17.76 5.08
N GLN A 138 -4.16 -18.45 5.02
CA GLN A 138 -5.37 -18.04 5.72
C GLN A 138 -5.10 -17.77 7.21
N SER A 139 -4.47 -18.74 7.90
CA SER A 139 -4.11 -18.61 9.31
C SER A 139 -3.10 -17.48 9.58
N ARG A 140 -2.03 -17.41 8.78
CA ARG A 140 -0.99 -16.36 8.91
C ARG A 140 -1.53 -14.97 8.60
N HIS A 141 -2.42 -14.85 7.63
CA HIS A 141 -3.02 -13.61 7.19
C HIS A 141 -3.84 -13.02 8.34
N GLU A 142 -4.78 -13.79 8.93
CA GLU A 142 -5.57 -13.34 10.07
C GLU A 142 -4.72 -12.93 11.28
N GLN A 143 -3.62 -13.64 11.54
CA GLN A 143 -2.70 -13.30 12.63
C GLN A 143 -1.92 -11.99 12.41
N ARG A 144 -1.78 -11.53 11.15
CA ARG A 144 -0.82 -10.47 10.79
C ARG A 144 -1.47 -9.22 10.19
N ARG A 145 -2.63 -9.35 9.55
CA ARG A 145 -3.23 -8.32 8.70
C ARG A 145 -3.57 -7.02 9.43
N LEU A 146 -3.81 -7.08 10.73
CA LEU A 146 -4.05 -5.93 11.60
C LEU A 146 -3.09 -5.96 12.79
N ASN A 147 -2.18 -4.98 12.83
CA ASN A 147 -1.25 -4.80 13.95
C ASN A 147 -1.37 -3.38 14.52
N ARG A 148 -2.23 -3.20 15.52
CA ARG A 148 -2.54 -1.88 16.10
C ARG A 148 -1.32 -1.16 16.65
N ALA A 149 -0.38 -1.89 17.28
CA ALA A 149 0.83 -1.29 17.82
C ALA A 149 1.71 -0.69 16.72
N VAL A 150 1.85 -1.41 15.59
CA VAL A 150 2.57 -0.89 14.42
C VAL A 150 1.82 0.26 13.77
N LEU A 151 0.50 0.17 13.61
CA LEU A 151 -0.30 1.25 13.05
C LEU A 151 -0.16 2.55 13.87
N ASN A 152 -0.32 2.48 15.20
CA ASN A 152 -0.15 3.66 16.06
C ASN A 152 1.28 4.21 16.03
N ARG A 153 2.29 3.34 15.91
CA ARG A 153 3.67 3.78 15.70
C ARG A 153 3.81 4.54 14.39
N LEU A 154 3.28 4.01 13.28
CA LEU A 154 3.34 4.66 11.97
C LEU A 154 2.62 6.01 11.97
N LEU A 155 1.41 6.07 12.52
CA LEU A 155 0.62 7.31 12.59
C LEU A 155 1.33 8.41 13.40
N ARG A 156 1.97 8.03 14.51
CA ARG A 156 2.74 8.97 15.34
C ARG A 156 4.04 9.42 14.67
N ASP A 157 4.78 8.49 14.07
CA ASP A 157 6.11 8.77 13.52
C ASP A 157 6.02 9.46 12.14
N PHE A 158 4.88 9.37 11.44
CA PHE A 158 4.63 9.98 10.12
C PHE A 158 3.37 10.88 10.13
N PRO A 159 3.51 12.19 10.40
CA PRO A 159 2.38 13.12 10.44
C PRO A 159 1.61 13.20 9.11
N GLU A 160 2.33 13.16 7.98
CA GLU A 160 1.72 13.05 6.66
C GLU A 160 1.46 11.57 6.34
N HIS A 161 0.24 11.11 6.61
CA HIS A 161 -0.18 9.73 6.39
C HIS A 161 -1.57 9.62 5.76
N GLN A 162 -1.96 8.43 5.36
CA GLN A 162 -3.35 8.10 5.01
C GLN A 162 -3.67 6.65 5.39
N LEU A 163 -4.94 6.38 5.68
CA LEU A 163 -5.48 5.04 5.87
C LEU A 163 -6.40 4.70 4.69
N LYS A 164 -5.94 3.88 3.76
CA LYS A 164 -6.65 3.50 2.54
C LYS A 164 -7.21 2.08 2.65
N PHE A 165 -8.49 1.97 2.94
CA PHE A 165 -9.18 0.68 3.08
C PHE A 165 -9.75 0.22 1.75
N VAL A 166 -9.41 -1.03 1.35
CA VAL A 166 -10.03 -1.68 0.20
C VAL A 166 -11.31 -2.36 0.65
N VAL A 167 -12.44 -2.01 0.05
CA VAL A 167 -13.77 -2.49 0.43
C VAL A 167 -14.45 -3.21 -0.73
N GLU A 168 -15.07 -4.35 -0.43
CA GLU A 168 -15.92 -5.14 -1.34
C GLU A 168 -17.41 -4.89 -1.04
N SER A 169 -17.77 -4.55 0.21
CA SER A 169 -19.17 -4.33 0.58
C SER A 169 -19.33 -3.45 1.83
N PRO A 170 -20.55 -2.95 2.12
CA PRO A 170 -20.83 -2.23 3.36
C PRO A 170 -20.53 -3.01 4.65
N ALA A 171 -20.46 -4.35 4.59
CA ALA A 171 -20.12 -5.17 5.75
C ALA A 171 -18.68 -4.93 6.25
N ASP A 172 -17.79 -4.44 5.38
CA ASP A 172 -16.40 -4.12 5.72
C ASP A 172 -16.29 -2.94 6.70
N LEU A 173 -17.30 -2.05 6.73
CA LEU A 173 -17.30 -0.84 7.57
C LEU A 173 -17.24 -1.16 9.06
N ALA A 174 -17.89 -2.24 9.50
CA ALA A 174 -17.89 -2.63 10.91
C ALA A 174 -16.47 -2.95 11.42
N GLU A 175 -15.65 -3.58 10.57
CA GLU A 175 -14.26 -3.88 10.91
C GLU A 175 -13.38 -2.62 10.86
N ILE A 176 -13.60 -1.73 9.90
CA ILE A 176 -12.92 -0.43 9.84
C ILE A 176 -13.21 0.36 11.12
N ASP A 177 -14.48 0.48 11.51
CA ASP A 177 -14.90 1.18 12.73
C ASP A 177 -14.23 0.58 13.97
N GLN A 178 -14.21 -0.75 14.07
CA GLN A 178 -13.57 -1.45 15.18
C GLN A 178 -12.04 -1.26 15.20
N LEU A 179 -11.39 -1.11 14.05
CA LEU A 179 -9.97 -0.80 13.98
C LEU A 179 -9.72 0.64 14.44
N LEU A 180 -10.47 1.60 13.91
CA LEU A 180 -10.28 3.03 14.15
C LEU A 180 -10.45 3.43 15.63
N ILE A 181 -11.35 2.76 16.38
CA ILE A 181 -11.50 2.98 17.84
C ILE A 181 -10.17 2.81 18.60
N GLY A 182 -9.26 1.97 18.09
CA GLY A 182 -7.97 1.69 18.72
C GLY A 182 -6.79 2.43 18.11
N LEU A 183 -7.03 3.35 17.16
CA LEU A 183 -5.97 4.14 16.52
C LEU A 183 -5.94 5.57 17.06
N ASP A 184 -4.74 6.05 17.35
CA ASP A 184 -4.53 7.40 17.87
C ASP A 184 -4.25 8.40 16.74
N GLY A 185 -4.81 9.61 16.82
CA GLY A 185 -4.46 10.72 15.93
C GLY A 185 -4.92 10.58 14.48
N VAL A 186 -5.92 9.73 14.21
CA VAL A 186 -6.53 9.60 12.88
C VAL A 186 -7.65 10.64 12.74
N GLU A 187 -7.51 11.55 11.78
CA GLU A 187 -8.59 12.47 11.44
C GLU A 187 -9.49 11.86 10.35
N PRO A 188 -10.78 12.25 10.24
CA PRO A 188 -11.67 11.76 9.19
C PRO A 188 -11.08 11.92 7.78
N GLY A 189 -10.35 13.02 7.55
CA GLY A 189 -9.69 13.31 6.28
C GLY A 189 -8.52 12.38 5.93
N ASP A 190 -8.03 11.56 6.85
CA ASP A 190 -6.98 10.57 6.58
C ASP A 190 -7.55 9.22 6.16
N VAL A 191 -8.83 8.98 6.44
CA VAL A 191 -9.52 7.74 6.10
C VAL A 191 -10.02 7.80 4.66
N MET A 192 -9.65 6.80 3.88
CA MET A 192 -10.07 6.62 2.50
C MET A 192 -10.72 5.26 2.28
N LEU A 193 -11.81 5.25 1.53
CA LEU A 193 -12.43 4.02 1.04
C LEU A 193 -12.12 3.88 -0.45
N MET A 194 -11.56 2.73 -0.80
CA MET A 194 -11.21 2.36 -2.17
C MET A 194 -11.97 1.08 -2.54
N PRO A 195 -12.73 1.07 -3.66
CA PRO A 195 -13.36 -0.16 -4.11
C PRO A 195 -12.31 -1.23 -4.48
N GLU A 196 -12.61 -2.48 -4.16
CA GLU A 196 -11.88 -3.64 -4.67
C GLU A 196 -12.05 -3.75 -6.19
N GLY A 197 -11.04 -4.28 -6.87
CA GLY A 197 -11.15 -4.66 -8.28
C GLY A 197 -9.98 -4.20 -9.15
N THR A 198 -9.88 -4.85 -10.31
CA THR A 198 -8.91 -4.54 -11.37
C THR A 198 -9.54 -3.79 -12.55
N LYS A 199 -10.76 -3.27 -12.36
CA LYS A 199 -11.51 -2.49 -13.34
C LYS A 199 -12.13 -1.27 -12.65
N PRO A 200 -12.48 -0.20 -13.40
CA PRO A 200 -13.23 0.89 -12.82
C PRO A 200 -14.51 0.36 -12.16
N PRO A 201 -14.85 0.82 -10.95
CA PRO A 201 -15.99 0.30 -10.19
C PRO A 201 -17.31 0.56 -10.93
N GLY A 202 -18.27 -0.34 -10.75
CA GLY A 202 -19.65 -0.10 -11.20
C GLY A 202 -20.28 1.07 -10.45
N SER A 203 -21.43 1.54 -10.93
CA SER A 203 -22.17 2.61 -10.24
C SER A 203 -22.59 2.19 -8.84
N GLU A 204 -23.05 0.95 -8.64
CA GLU A 204 -23.51 0.48 -7.34
C GLU A 204 -22.38 0.53 -6.28
N ASP A 205 -21.19 0.02 -6.61
CA ASP A 205 -20.03 0.04 -5.71
C ASP A 205 -19.59 1.47 -5.40
N ARG A 206 -19.53 2.33 -6.41
CA ARG A 206 -19.13 3.73 -6.22
C ARG A 206 -20.13 4.49 -5.36
N ASP A 207 -21.43 4.32 -5.60
CA ASP A 207 -22.45 5.17 -5.03
C ASP A 207 -22.56 4.99 -3.51
N TRP A 208 -22.50 3.75 -3.00
CA TRP A 208 -22.54 3.53 -1.54
C TRP A 208 -21.26 4.03 -0.85
N ILE A 209 -20.09 3.86 -1.47
CA ILE A 209 -18.83 4.34 -0.92
C ILE A 209 -18.84 5.86 -0.81
N VAL A 210 -19.29 6.55 -1.87
CA VAL A 210 -19.42 8.02 -1.88
C VAL A 210 -20.36 8.50 -0.78
N LEU A 211 -21.50 7.84 -0.59
CA LEU A 211 -22.44 8.18 0.49
C LEU A 211 -21.77 8.06 1.87
N VAL A 212 -21.06 6.96 2.14
CA VAL A 212 -20.32 6.77 3.40
C VAL A 212 -19.25 7.84 3.58
N CYS A 213 -18.51 8.19 2.52
CA CYS A 213 -17.51 9.24 2.58
C CYS A 213 -18.12 10.61 2.93
N LEU A 214 -19.26 10.95 2.33
CA LEU A 214 -19.99 12.18 2.64
C LEU A 214 -20.49 12.20 4.09
N GLU A 215 -21.08 11.10 4.56
CA GLU A 215 -21.62 10.99 5.92
C GLU A 215 -20.54 11.09 7.00
N ARG A 216 -19.37 10.49 6.75
CA ARG A 216 -18.30 10.35 7.73
C ARG A 216 -17.19 11.38 7.59
N ASN A 217 -17.29 12.26 6.60
CA ASN A 217 -16.22 13.17 6.19
C ASN A 217 -14.91 12.42 5.87
N TRP A 218 -15.04 11.23 5.28
CA TRP A 218 -13.94 10.42 4.75
C TRP A 218 -13.71 10.73 3.27
N ARG A 219 -12.65 10.17 2.69
CA ARG A 219 -12.33 10.37 1.28
C ARG A 219 -12.65 9.15 0.43
N TYR A 220 -13.14 9.40 -0.77
CA TYR A 220 -13.20 8.39 -1.81
C TYR A 220 -11.83 8.29 -2.47
N ALA A 221 -11.27 7.09 -2.57
CA ALA A 221 -10.05 6.81 -3.31
C ALA A 221 -10.38 5.97 -4.54
N ASN A 222 -10.05 6.48 -5.72
CA ASN A 222 -10.12 5.71 -6.96
C ASN A 222 -8.78 5.04 -7.27
N ARG A 223 -8.77 4.28 -8.36
CA ARG A 223 -7.55 3.73 -8.99
C ARG A 223 -7.41 4.35 -10.37
N LEU A 224 -6.91 5.59 -10.42
CA LEU A 224 -6.79 6.36 -11.67
C LEU A 224 -5.98 5.62 -12.73
N HIS A 225 -4.94 4.89 -12.33
CA HIS A 225 -4.11 4.12 -13.27
C HIS A 225 -4.91 3.02 -14.01
N ILE A 226 -5.92 2.41 -13.37
CA ILE A 226 -6.81 1.46 -14.04
C ILE A 226 -7.71 2.16 -15.07
N GLU A 227 -8.17 3.37 -14.78
CA GLU A 227 -8.96 4.16 -15.71
C GLU A 227 -8.13 4.58 -16.94
N LEU A 228 -6.86 4.91 -16.74
CA LEU A 228 -5.96 5.38 -17.79
C LEU A 228 -5.35 4.25 -18.63
N PHE A 229 -4.97 3.13 -17.98
CA PHE A 229 -4.13 2.10 -18.57
C PHE A 229 -4.70 0.68 -18.45
N GLY A 230 -5.83 0.51 -17.76
CA GLY A 230 -6.37 -0.80 -17.42
C GLY A 230 -5.52 -1.54 -16.37
N ASP A 231 -5.78 -2.83 -16.21
CA ASP A 231 -4.99 -3.74 -15.37
C ASP A 231 -3.67 -4.13 -16.06
N THR A 232 -2.81 -3.13 -16.29
CA THR A 232 -1.56 -3.27 -17.02
C THR A 232 -0.38 -3.13 -16.07
N ARG A 233 0.55 -4.08 -16.12
CA ARG A 233 1.77 -4.05 -15.31
C ARG A 233 2.72 -2.96 -15.80
N GLY A 234 3.35 -2.24 -14.88
CA GLY A 234 4.36 -1.21 -15.18
C GLY A 234 3.79 0.09 -15.75
N THR A 235 2.51 0.38 -15.51
CA THR A 235 1.80 1.61 -15.89
C THR A 235 1.06 2.19 -14.72
#